data_AF-A0A537D4Z1-F1
#
_entry.id   AF-A0A537D4Z1-F1
#
_cell.length_a   1.000
_cell.length_b   1.000
_cell.length_c   1.000
_cell.angle_alpha   90.00
_cell.angle_beta   90.00
_cell.angle_gamma   90.00
#
_symmetry.space_group_name_H-M   'P 1'
#
loop_
_entity.id
_entity.type
_entity.pdbx_description
1 polymer ?
#
loop_
_entity_poly.entity_id
_entity_poly.type
_entity_poly.pdbx_seq_one_letter_code
_entity_poly.pdbx_strand_id
1 'polypeptide(L)'
;TSRPYFGQNRIAEGSASRLSYIEVTNAQHFDTFIDNPAVPGYDSRVIPLNVYLFRALDAMYAHLKQGAPLPPSQVVRTLPRGGEPGKAPPLTAANVPAISQAPAPGD
;
A
#
# COMPACT_ATOMS: atom_id res chain seq x y z
N THR A 1 -1.47 10.71 -7.40
CA THR A 1 -2.17 9.79 -6.47
C THR A 1 -3.45 9.30 -7.13
N SER A 2 -3.95 8.10 -6.79
CA SER A 2 -5.06 7.45 -7.55
C SER A 2 -6.47 7.71 -7.00
N ARG A 3 -6.60 8.31 -5.82
CA ARG A 3 -7.89 8.51 -5.12
C ARG A 3 -8.98 9.23 -5.95
N PRO A 4 -8.68 10.28 -6.74
CA PRO A 4 -9.70 10.93 -7.58
C PRO A 4 -10.29 9.98 -8.65
N TYR A 5 -9.47 9.12 -9.24
CA TYR A 5 -9.91 8.13 -10.23
C TYR A 5 -10.78 7.05 -9.60
N PHE A 6 -10.46 6.63 -8.37
CA PHE A 6 -11.32 5.74 -7.60
C PHE A 6 -12.68 6.39 -7.31
N GLY A 7 -12.71 7.66 -6.91
CA GLY A 7 -13.94 8.42 -6.76
C GLY A 7 -14.76 8.48 -8.05
N GLN A 8 -14.10 8.76 -9.18
CA GLN A 8 -14.76 8.78 -10.49
C GLN A 8 -15.34 7.41 -10.88
N ASN A 9 -14.62 6.32 -10.65
CA ASN A 9 -15.13 4.97 -10.89
C ASN A 9 -16.36 4.67 -10.02
N ARG A 10 -16.35 5.09 -8.75
CA ARG A 10 -17.50 4.92 -7.84
C ARG A 10 -18.73 5.69 -8.29
N ILE A 11 -18.56 6.88 -8.87
CA ILE A 11 -19.68 7.64 -9.47
C ILE A 11 -20.24 6.92 -10.70
N ALA A 12 -19.36 6.40 -11.56
CA ALA A 12 -19.76 5.77 -12.82
C ALA A 12 -20.41 4.39 -12.63
N GLU A 13 -19.87 3.55 -11.74
CA GLU A 13 -20.25 2.14 -11.62
C GLU A 13 -21.02 1.81 -10.33
N GLY A 14 -20.95 2.67 -9.31
CA GLY A 14 -21.65 2.45 -8.04
C GLY A 14 -21.33 1.08 -7.41
N SER A 15 -22.38 0.35 -7.03
CA SER A 15 -22.27 -1.00 -6.46
C SER A 15 -21.90 -2.08 -7.47
N ALA A 16 -21.97 -1.80 -8.78
CA ALA A 16 -21.55 -2.73 -9.82
C ALA A 16 -20.03 -2.73 -10.05
N SER A 17 -19.30 -1.78 -9.45
CA SER A 17 -17.86 -1.67 -9.58
C SER A 17 -17.14 -2.94 -9.14
N ARG A 18 -16.20 -3.38 -9.97
CA ARG A 18 -15.27 -4.48 -9.64
C ARG A 18 -13.91 -3.99 -9.16
N LEU A 19 -13.77 -2.68 -8.93
CA LEU A 19 -12.51 -2.06 -8.53
C LEU A 19 -12.25 -2.26 -7.03
N SER A 20 -11.15 -2.95 -6.72
CA SER A 20 -10.51 -2.91 -5.40
C SER A 20 -9.42 -1.83 -5.40
N TYR A 21 -9.46 -0.94 -4.40
CA TYR A 21 -8.54 0.20 -4.28
C TYR A 21 -7.79 0.14 -2.96
N ILE A 22 -6.47 -0.02 -3.03
CA ILE A 22 -5.60 -0.06 -1.86
C ILE A 22 -4.79 1.22 -1.82
N GLU A 23 -5.03 2.05 -0.80
CA GLU A 23 -4.27 3.25 -0.55
C GLU A 23 -3.26 2.99 0.57
N VAL A 24 -1.99 3.24 0.33
CA VAL A 24 -0.94 2.98 1.32
C VAL A 24 -0.38 4.30 1.79
N THR A 25 -0.47 4.59 3.10
CA THR A 25 0.08 5.83 3.66
C THR A 25 1.59 5.74 3.80
N ASN A 26 2.27 6.89 3.80
CA ASN A 26 3.73 7.01 4.00
C ASN A 26 4.56 6.08 3.09
N ALA A 27 4.10 5.84 1.86
CA ALA A 27 4.76 4.96 0.90
C ALA A 27 5.06 5.70 -0.40
N GLN A 28 6.11 5.26 -1.11
CA GLN A 28 6.50 5.86 -2.39
C GLN A 28 7.00 4.79 -3.36
N HIS A 29 6.96 5.05 -4.67
CA HIS A 29 7.21 4.03 -5.72
C HIS A 29 8.70 3.90 -6.12
N PHE A 30 9.51 4.92 -5.86
CA PHE A 30 10.96 4.92 -6.14
C PHE A 30 11.74 4.26 -4.99
N ASP A 31 11.45 2.99 -4.74
CA ASP A 31 11.91 2.24 -3.56
C ASP A 31 13.43 2.18 -3.42
N THR A 32 14.15 2.02 -4.54
CA THR A 32 15.62 2.00 -4.57
C THR A 32 16.26 3.28 -4.00
N PHE A 33 15.51 4.38 -3.95
CA PHE A 33 16.00 5.67 -3.44
C PHE A 33 15.65 5.91 -1.97
N ILE A 34 14.90 5.02 -1.31
CA ILE A 34 14.51 5.20 0.10
C ILE A 34 15.73 5.26 1.01
N ASP A 35 16.70 4.37 0.81
CA ASP A 35 17.95 4.30 1.58
C ASP A 35 19.08 5.12 0.95
N ASN A 36 18.78 6.01 0.00
CA ASN A 36 19.80 6.79 -0.68
C ASN A 36 20.38 7.85 0.29
N PRO A 37 21.71 7.84 0.56
CA PRO A 37 22.34 8.74 1.51
C PRO A 37 22.26 10.23 1.11
N ALA A 38 21.96 10.54 -0.15
CA ALA A 38 21.75 11.90 -0.64
C ALA A 38 20.39 12.51 -0.22
N VAL A 39 19.45 11.70 0.29
CA VAL A 39 18.11 12.14 0.73
C VAL A 39 17.79 11.66 2.15
N PRO A 40 18.59 12.07 3.15
CA PRO A 40 18.43 11.59 4.52
C PRO A 40 17.02 11.84 5.08
N GLY A 41 16.49 10.82 5.74
CA GLY A 41 15.17 10.84 6.36
C GLY A 41 14.04 10.34 5.46
N TYR A 42 14.30 10.04 4.18
CA TYR A 42 13.37 9.20 3.42
C TYR A 42 13.28 7.81 4.07
N ASP A 43 14.44 7.23 4.37
CA ASP A 43 14.61 5.96 5.05
C ASP A 43 13.79 5.83 6.36
N SER A 44 13.64 6.93 7.11
CA SER A 44 12.91 6.95 8.38
C SER A 44 11.44 7.35 8.28
N ARG A 45 11.01 8.01 7.19
CA ARG A 45 9.64 8.56 7.03
C ARG A 45 8.76 7.80 6.05
N VAL A 46 9.35 7.10 5.08
CA VAL A 46 8.59 6.38 4.05
C VAL A 46 8.96 4.91 3.98
N ILE A 47 8.00 4.08 3.56
CA ILE A 47 8.17 2.64 3.32
C ILE A 47 8.15 2.34 1.82
N PRO A 48 8.74 1.21 1.38
CA PRO A 48 8.73 0.84 -0.03
C PRO A 48 7.34 0.37 -0.48
N LEU A 49 6.83 0.95 -1.56
CA LEU A 49 5.49 0.62 -2.08
C LEU A 49 5.47 -0.71 -2.85
N ASN A 50 6.62 -1.20 -3.36
CA ASN A 50 6.69 -2.48 -4.08
C ASN A 50 6.12 -3.66 -3.28
N VAL A 51 6.23 -3.66 -1.96
CA VAL A 51 5.67 -4.70 -1.08
C VAL A 51 4.17 -4.83 -1.32
N TYR A 52 3.48 -3.70 -1.47
CA TYR A 52 2.04 -3.65 -1.70
C TYR A 52 1.67 -3.91 -3.15
N LEU A 53 2.52 -3.51 -4.10
CA LEU A 53 2.35 -3.89 -5.51
C LEU A 53 2.32 -5.42 -5.64
N PHE A 54 3.31 -6.13 -5.09
CA PHE A 54 3.36 -7.59 -5.18
C PHE A 54 2.20 -8.26 -4.45
N ARG A 55 1.83 -7.80 -3.24
CA ARG A 55 0.65 -8.32 -2.53
C ARG A 55 -0.65 -8.14 -3.32
N ALA A 56 -0.81 -7.01 -4.02
CA ALA A 56 -1.97 -6.78 -4.88
C ALA A 56 -1.95 -7.66 -6.13
N LEU A 57 -0.78 -7.89 -6.74
CA LEU A 57 -0.62 -8.80 -7.87
C LEU A 57 -0.89 -10.26 -7.46
N ASP A 58 -0.43 -10.70 -6.29
CA ASP A 58 -0.72 -12.02 -5.74
C ASP A 58 -2.22 -12.21 -5.48
N ALA A 59 -2.88 -11.21 -4.89
CA ALA A 59 -4.32 -11.23 -4.69
C ALA A 59 -5.09 -11.31 -6.01
N MET A 60 -4.67 -10.55 -7.02
CA MET A 60 -5.27 -10.60 -8.36
C MET A 60 -5.01 -11.95 -9.04
N TYR A 61 -3.81 -12.51 -8.90
CA TYR A 61 -3.49 -13.83 -9.42
C TYR A 61 -4.38 -14.91 -8.79
N ALA A 62 -4.53 -14.91 -7.46
CA ALA A 62 -5.42 -15.82 -6.75
C ALA A 62 -6.88 -15.64 -7.19
N HIS A 63 -7.34 -14.39 -7.37
CA HIS A 63 -8.67 -14.11 -7.89
C HIS A 63 -8.88 -14.73 -9.28
N LEU A 64 -7.95 -14.51 -10.21
CA LEU A 64 -8.05 -15.00 -11.59
C LEU A 64 -7.92 -16.52 -11.71
N LYS A 65 -7.12 -17.15 -10.84
CA LYS A 65 -6.85 -18.60 -10.92
C LYS A 65 -7.78 -19.46 -10.09
N GLN A 66 -8.27 -18.93 -8.98
CA GLN A 66 -8.99 -19.71 -7.95
C GLN A 66 -10.34 -19.10 -7.60
N GLY A 67 -10.70 -17.93 -8.16
CA GLY A 67 -11.93 -17.23 -7.80
C GLY A 67 -11.92 -16.64 -6.39
N ALA A 68 -10.74 -16.51 -5.77
CA ALA A 68 -10.62 -15.92 -4.43
C ALA A 68 -11.14 -14.47 -4.44
N PRO A 69 -11.85 -14.01 -3.39
CA PRO A 69 -12.31 -12.63 -3.33
C PRO A 69 -11.12 -11.66 -3.27
N LEU A 70 -11.21 -10.57 -4.03
CA LEU A 70 -10.28 -9.46 -3.87
C LEU A 70 -10.53 -8.78 -2.51
N PRO A 71 -9.49 -8.26 -1.85
CA PRO A 71 -9.66 -7.48 -0.63
C PRO A 71 -10.56 -6.26 -0.92
N PRO A 72 -11.40 -5.83 0.03
CA PRO A 72 -12.15 -4.60 -0.12
C PRO A 72 -11.21 -3.39 -0.22
N SER A 73 -11.69 -2.31 -0.85
CA SER A 73 -10.96 -1.05 -0.90
C SER A 73 -10.65 -0.57 0.52
N GLN A 74 -9.41 -0.17 0.79
CA GLN A 74 -8.95 0.22 2.12
C GLN A 74 -7.72 1.13 2.06
N VAL A 75 -7.51 1.86 3.14
CA VAL A 75 -6.32 2.60 3.50
C VAL A 75 -5.47 1.74 4.42
N VAL A 76 -4.34 1.27 3.93
CA VAL A 76 -3.31 0.60 4.72
C VAL A 76 -2.43 1.65 5.38
N ARG A 77 -2.54 1.78 6.70
CA ARG A 77 -1.75 2.69 7.50
C ARG A 77 -0.42 2.04 7.88
N THR A 78 0.65 2.45 7.22
CA THR A 78 1.99 1.93 7.48
C THR A 78 2.61 2.60 8.69
N LEU A 79 3.63 1.94 9.27
CA LEU A 79 4.45 2.51 10.33
C LEU A 79 5.84 2.82 9.78
N PRO A 80 6.25 4.10 9.71
CA PRO A 80 7.61 4.45 9.30
C PRO A 80 8.67 3.77 10.18
N ARG A 81 9.85 3.51 9.62
CA ARG A 81 10.93 2.84 10.36
C ARG A 81 11.50 3.70 11.49
N GLY A 82 11.34 5.03 11.42
CA GLY A 82 11.85 5.96 12.42
C GLY A 82 13.38 5.96 12.48
N GLY A 83 13.92 6.34 13.64
CA GLY A 83 15.37 6.47 13.85
C GLY A 83 15.96 7.77 13.29
N GLU A 84 17.28 7.87 13.36
CA GLU A 84 18.03 9.01 12.84
C GLU A 84 18.00 9.01 11.30
N PRO A 85 17.76 10.16 10.63
CA PRO A 85 17.85 10.27 9.17
C PRO A 85 19.14 9.70 8.58
N GLY A 86 19.03 8.79 7.61
CA GLY A 86 20.17 8.08 7.00
C GLY A 86 20.67 6.88 7.81
N LYS A 87 19.99 6.52 8.91
CA LYS A 87 20.29 5.38 9.79
C LYS A 87 19.01 4.68 10.26
N ALA A 88 17.95 4.69 9.45
CA ALA A 88 16.74 3.95 9.78
C ALA A 88 17.05 2.46 10.03
N PRO A 89 16.37 1.83 11.01
CA PRO A 89 16.54 0.40 11.25
C PRO A 89 16.09 -0.43 10.03
N PRO A 90 16.43 -1.73 9.97
CA PRO A 90 15.90 -2.63 8.96
C PRO A 90 14.36 -2.63 8.92
N LEU A 91 13.79 -2.76 7.73
CA LEU A 91 12.34 -2.87 7.55
C LEU A 91 11.82 -4.16 8.21
N THR A 92 10.72 -4.07 8.93
CA THR A 92 10.07 -5.22 9.57
C THR A 92 8.61 -5.36 9.12
N ALA A 93 7.99 -6.50 9.39
CA ALA A 93 6.58 -6.72 9.10
C ALA A 93 5.65 -5.71 9.78
N ALA A 94 6.04 -5.17 10.94
CA ALA A 94 5.27 -4.14 11.64
C ALA A 94 5.23 -2.81 10.88
N ASN A 95 6.24 -2.52 10.05
CA ASN A 95 6.27 -1.33 9.21
C ASN A 95 5.33 -1.44 8.00
N VAL A 96 5.13 -2.66 7.51
CA VAL A 96 4.39 -2.97 6.29
C VAL A 96 3.21 -3.92 6.57
N PRO A 97 2.19 -3.48 7.32
CA PRO A 97 1.02 -4.30 7.64
C PRO A 97 0.35 -4.85 6.38
N ALA A 98 -0.26 -6.03 6.50
CA ALA A 98 -0.89 -6.73 5.38
C ALA A 98 -2.12 -5.96 4.83
N ILE A 99 -2.50 -6.29 3.59
CA ILE A 99 -3.79 -5.87 3.03
C ILE A 99 -4.85 -6.79 3.66
N SER A 100 -5.85 -6.20 4.34
CA SER A 100 -6.85 -6.94 5.09
C SER A 100 -8.02 -7.38 4.21
N GLN A 101 -8.59 -8.56 4.49
CA GLN A 101 -9.89 -8.98 3.95
C GLN A 101 -11.07 -8.37 4.73
N ALA A 102 -10.81 -7.86 5.94
CA ALA A 102 -11.77 -7.19 6.80
C ALA A 102 -11.08 -5.97 7.45
N PRO A 103 -10.94 -4.85 6.72
CA PRO A 103 -10.34 -3.63 7.25
C PRO A 103 -11.21 -3.05 8.37
N ALA A 104 -10.58 -2.35 9.32
CA ALA A 104 -11.31 -1.71 10.41
C ALA A 104 -12.13 -0.51 9.90
N PRO A 105 -13.15 -0.05 10.65
CA PRO A 105 -13.88 1.16 10.28
C PRO A 105 -12.93 2.37 10.10
N GLY A 106 -12.89 2.94 8.89
CA GLY A 106 -12.02 4.07 8.55
C GLY A 106 -10.64 3.68 7.99
N ASP A 107 -10.35 2.38 7.89
CA ASP A 107 -9.35 1.80 7.00
C ASP A 107 -10.01 1.49 5.65
#